data_AF-A0A925KFW9-F1
#
_entry.id   AF-A0A925KFW9-F1
#
_cell.length_a   1.000
_cell.length_b   1.000
_cell.length_c   1.000
_cell.angle_alpha   90.00
_cell.angle_beta   90.00
_cell.angle_gamma   90.00
#
_symmetry.space_group_name_H-M   'P 1'
#
loop_
_entity.id
_entity.type
_entity.pdbx_description
1 polymer ?
#
loop_
_entity_poly.entity_id
_entity_poly.type
_entity_poly.pdbx_seq_one_letter_code
_entity_poly.pdbx_strand_id
1 'polypeptide(L)'
;RDLLSAVGAKGAPGTRLRLTALNDYRVELPWDDTTRYDVIVARLLDDKPMAVRDKGPLFVIYPFDAQPELRSAVYYSRSAWQLRTIEVI
;
A
#
# COMPACT_ATOMS: atom_id res chain seq x y z
N ARG A 1 8.18 -2.56 1.52
CA ARG A 1 9.24 -3.52 1.95
C ARG A 1 9.70 -3.29 3.39
N ASP A 2 10.21 -2.11 3.72
CA ASP A 2 10.94 -1.90 4.97
C ASP A 2 10.06 -2.05 6.22
N LEU A 3 8.80 -1.59 6.16
CA LEU A 3 7.80 -1.83 7.22
C LEU A 3 7.62 -3.33 7.52
N LEU A 4 7.46 -4.15 6.47
CA LEU A 4 7.27 -5.60 6.61
C LEU A 4 8.52 -6.25 7.23
N SER A 5 9.70 -5.82 6.80
CA SER A 5 10.95 -6.31 7.38
C SER A 5 11.12 -5.90 8.84
N ALA A 6 10.73 -4.67 9.21
CA ALA A 6 10.86 -4.17 10.57
C ALA A 6 9.99 -4.96 11.57
N VAL A 7 8.84 -5.48 11.13
CA VAL A 7 7.97 -6.33 11.94
C VAL A 7 8.29 -7.84 11.80
N GLY A 8 9.35 -8.19 11.06
CA GLY A 8 9.76 -9.58 10.83
C GLY A 8 8.78 -10.40 9.99
N ALA A 9 7.91 -9.74 9.21
CA ALA A 9 6.99 -10.43 8.31
C ALA A 9 7.75 -11.16 7.20
N LYS A 10 7.29 -12.38 6.88
CA LYS A 10 7.84 -13.21 5.80
C LYS A 10 6.72 -13.58 4.84
N GLY A 11 6.99 -13.50 3.55
CA GLY A 11 6.11 -13.99 2.50
C GLY A 11 6.80 -15.07 1.69
N ALA A 12 6.00 -16.03 1.21
CA ALA A 12 6.39 -17.03 0.22
C ALA A 12 5.70 -16.70 -1.12
N PRO A 13 6.11 -17.31 -2.24
CA PRO A 13 5.38 -17.17 -3.49
C PRO A 13 3.89 -17.50 -3.30
N GLY A 14 3.01 -16.61 -3.74
CA GLY A 14 1.56 -16.72 -3.56
C GLY A 14 1.01 -16.07 -2.28
N THR A 15 1.85 -15.65 -1.34
CA THR A 15 1.43 -14.83 -0.18
C THR A 15 0.81 -13.52 -0.66
N ARG A 16 -0.25 -13.07 0.03
CA ARG A 16 -0.90 -11.81 -0.24
C ARG A 16 -0.86 -10.90 0.99
N LEU A 17 -0.99 -9.61 0.72
CA LEU A 17 -1.19 -8.60 1.75
C LEU A 17 -2.60 -8.07 1.62
N ARG A 18 -3.36 -8.16 2.70
CA ARG A 18 -4.66 -7.51 2.82
C ARG A 18 -4.48 -6.18 3.52
N LEU A 19 -4.88 -5.12 2.84
CA LEU A 19 -4.92 -3.76 3.38
C LEU A 19 -6.35 -3.45 3.78
N THR A 20 -6.56 -2.98 5.01
CA THR A 20 -7.87 -2.50 5.45
C THR A 20 -7.78 -1.03 5.81
N ALA A 21 -8.68 -0.23 5.25
CA ALA A 21 -8.81 1.21 5.53
C ALA A 21 -9.70 1.48 6.75
N LEU A 22 -9.73 2.74 7.20
CA LEU A 22 -10.56 3.18 8.33
C LEU A 22 -12.06 2.96 8.11
N ASN A 23 -12.52 3.03 6.85
CA ASN A 23 -13.90 2.79 6.45
C ASN A 23 -14.20 1.31 6.12
N ASP A 24 -13.36 0.38 6.57
CA ASP A 24 -13.45 -1.06 6.32
C ASP A 24 -13.34 -1.48 4.84
N TYR A 25 -12.96 -0.56 3.95
CA TYR A 25 -12.59 -0.92 2.59
C TYR A 25 -11.34 -1.81 2.60
N ARG A 26 -11.38 -2.92 1.85
CA ARG A 26 -10.31 -3.91 1.81
C ARG A 26 -9.82 -4.11 0.39
N VAL A 27 -8.50 -4.17 0.25
CA VAL A 27 -7.83 -4.50 -1.01
C VAL A 27 -6.74 -5.51 -0.74
N GLU A 28 -6.42 -6.30 -1.76
CA GLU A 28 -5.37 -7.30 -1.68
C GLU A 28 -4.35 -7.10 -2.78
N LEU A 29 -3.07 -7.07 -2.40
CA LEU A 29 -1.95 -7.10 -3.34
C LEU A 29 -1.09 -8.35 -3.13
N PRO A 30 -0.43 -8.87 -4.18
CA PRO A 30 0.60 -9.89 -4.05
C PRO A 30 1.77 -9.41 -3.18
N TRP A 31 2.36 -10.30 -2.39
CA TRP A 31 3.60 -10.01 -1.67
C TRP A 31 4.72 -9.54 -2.61
N ASP A 32 4.81 -10.15 -3.79
CA ASP A 32 5.84 -9.87 -4.81
C ASP A 32 5.83 -8.41 -5.29
N ASP A 33 4.67 -7.74 -5.26
CA ASP A 33 4.55 -6.32 -5.61
C ASP A 33 5.42 -5.45 -4.69
N THR A 34 5.61 -5.85 -3.42
CA THR A 34 6.42 -5.10 -2.46
C THR A 34 7.92 -5.12 -2.73
N THR A 35 8.36 -6.07 -3.58
CA THR A 35 9.75 -6.19 -4.05
C THR A 35 9.92 -5.74 -5.49
N ARG A 36 8.90 -5.98 -6.34
CA ARG A 36 8.92 -5.63 -7.76
C ARG A 36 8.72 -4.14 -7.98
N TYR A 37 7.92 -3.49 -7.15
CA TYR A 37 7.63 -2.07 -7.24
C TYR A 37 8.01 -1.36 -5.94
N ASP A 38 8.30 -0.06 -6.06
CA ASP A 38 8.58 0.78 -4.90
C ASP A 38 7.28 1.24 -4.23
N VAL A 39 6.51 0.27 -3.74
CA VAL A 39 5.26 0.53 -3.01
C VAL A 39 5.60 1.14 -1.66
N ILE A 40 5.07 2.34 -1.41
CA ILE A 40 5.31 3.08 -0.17
C ILE A 40 4.06 3.14 0.69
N VAL A 41 4.27 3.34 1.98
CA VAL A 41 3.23 3.81 2.90
C VAL A 41 3.50 5.29 3.16
N ALA A 42 2.81 6.14 2.41
CA ALA A 42 2.93 7.59 2.55
C ALA A 42 2.23 8.05 3.84
N ARG A 43 2.90 8.93 4.58
CA ARG A 43 2.34 9.63 5.75
C ARG A 43 2.20 11.14 5.53
N LEU A 44 2.86 11.66 4.48
CA LEU A 44 2.86 13.06 4.09
C LEU A 44 2.38 13.19 2.65
N LEU A 45 1.75 14.32 2.35
CA LEU A 45 1.47 14.79 1.00
C LEU A 45 2.01 16.22 0.92
N ASP A 46 2.87 16.50 -0.05
CA ASP A 46 3.58 17.78 -0.19
C ASP A 46 4.21 18.25 1.14
N ASP A 47 4.98 17.34 1.76
CA ASP A 47 5.67 17.51 3.05
C ASP A 47 4.77 17.78 4.27
N LYS A 48 3.45 17.71 4.11
CA LYS A 48 2.48 17.97 5.18
C LYS A 48 1.79 16.68 5.63
N PRO A 49 1.53 16.49 6.94
CA PRO A 49 0.72 15.38 7.42
C PRO A 49 -0.63 15.32 6.73
N MET A 50 -1.04 14.12 6.30
CA MET A 50 -2.33 13.93 5.63
C MET A 50 -3.45 13.85 6.68
N ALA A 51 -4.45 14.73 6.57
CA ALA A 51 -5.67 14.63 7.37
C ALA A 51 -6.54 13.45 6.89
N VAL A 52 -7.43 12.95 7.75
CA VAL A 52 -8.34 11.84 7.38
C VAL A 52 -9.20 12.20 6.15
N ARG A 53 -9.73 13.43 6.09
CA ARG A 53 -10.48 13.92 4.92
C ARG A 53 -9.63 14.01 3.64
N ASP A 54 -8.32 14.07 3.79
CA ASP A 54 -7.32 14.24 2.75
C ASP A 54 -6.49 12.96 2.58
N LYS A 55 -7.16 11.80 2.52
CA LYS A 55 -6.59 10.45 2.28
C LYS A 55 -5.65 9.92 3.39
N GLY A 56 -5.50 10.63 4.50
CA GLY A 56 -4.62 10.26 5.61
C GLY A 56 -5.26 9.33 6.66
N PRO A 57 -4.51 8.95 7.70
CA PRO A 57 -3.13 9.38 8.00
C PRO A 57 -2.07 8.62 7.19
N LEU A 58 -2.43 7.47 6.63
CA LEU A 58 -1.54 6.60 5.88
C LEU A 58 -2.17 6.23 4.54
N PHE A 59 -1.35 6.22 3.48
CA PHE A 59 -1.77 5.85 2.14
C PHE A 59 -0.77 4.87 1.54
N VAL A 60 -1.22 3.64 1.22
CA VAL A 60 -0.43 2.72 0.41
C VAL A 60 -0.58 3.09 -1.05
N ILE A 61 0.53 3.38 -1.72
CA ILE A 61 0.52 3.85 -3.11
C ILE A 61 1.64 3.20 -3.92
N TYR A 62 1.30 2.84 -5.17
CA TYR A 62 2.27 2.41 -6.18
C TYR A 62 2.85 3.63 -6.89
N PRO A 63 4.12 3.60 -7.32
CA PRO A 63 4.75 4.72 -8.01
C PRO A 63 4.28 4.79 -9.47
N PHE A 64 3.07 5.31 -9.71
CA PHE A 64 2.40 5.27 -11.02
C PHE A 64 3.19 5.90 -12.17
N ASP A 65 4.11 6.82 -11.85
CA ASP A 65 4.95 7.50 -12.85
C ASP A 65 6.27 6.78 -13.14
N ALA A 66 6.64 5.79 -12.32
CA ALA A 66 7.88 5.04 -12.53
C ALA A 66 7.78 4.09 -13.74
N GLN A 67 6.60 3.50 -13.99
CA GLN A 67 6.39 2.52 -15.06
C GLN A 67 5.00 2.66 -15.69
N PRO A 68 4.86 2.62 -17.02
CA PRO A 68 3.56 2.73 -17.69
C PRO A 68 2.55 1.65 -17.27
N GLU A 69 3.00 0.44 -16.93
CA GLU A 69 2.11 -0.66 -16.51
C GLU A 69 1.35 -0.35 -15.21
N LEU A 70 1.92 0.51 -14.36
CA LEU A 70 1.31 0.93 -13.09
C LEU A 70 0.12 1.87 -13.29
N ARG A 71 -0.05 2.43 -14.49
CA ARG A 71 -1.16 3.31 -14.84
C ARG A 71 -2.39 2.53 -15.27
N SER A 72 -2.85 1.63 -14.42
CA SER A 72 -4.01 0.77 -14.68
C SER A 72 -4.96 0.70 -13.50
N ALA A 73 -6.22 0.35 -13.77
CA ALA A 73 -7.27 0.21 -12.76
C ALA A 73 -6.89 -0.77 -11.63
N VAL A 74 -6.05 -1.78 -11.94
CA VAL A 74 -5.58 -2.75 -10.95
C VAL A 74 -4.73 -2.08 -9.88
N TYR A 75 -3.72 -1.29 -10.26
CA TYR A 75 -2.82 -0.65 -9.28
C TYR A 75 -3.46 0.56 -8.60
N TYR A 76 -4.37 1.27 -9.29
CA TYR A 76 -5.18 2.31 -8.67
C TYR A 76 -6.08 1.75 -7.57
N SER A 77 -6.76 0.63 -7.84
CA SER A 77 -7.63 -0.01 -6.84
C SER A 77 -6.85 -0.63 -5.68
N ARG A 78 -5.62 -1.14 -5.90
CA ARG A 78 -4.75 -1.64 -4.82
C ARG A 78 -4.14 -0.53 -3.95
N SER A 79 -4.19 0.73 -4.40
CA SER A 79 -3.69 1.87 -3.63
C SER A 79 -4.75 2.32 -2.63
N ALA A 80 -4.58 1.97 -1.36
CA ALA A 80 -5.56 2.19 -0.30
C ALA A 80 -5.18 3.39 0.59
N TRP A 81 -6.02 4.43 0.55
CA TRP A 81 -5.95 5.55 1.49
C TRP A 81 -6.51 5.17 2.86
N GLN A 82 -6.23 6.01 3.87
CA GLN A 82 -6.70 5.81 5.25
C GLN A 82 -6.35 4.42 5.81
N LEU A 83 -5.15 3.91 5.52
CA LEU A 83 -4.73 2.58 5.93
C LEU A 83 -4.79 2.42 7.46
N ARG A 84 -5.44 1.35 7.92
CA ARG A 84 -5.58 0.98 9.33
C ARG A 84 -4.80 -0.29 9.67
N THR A 85 -4.91 -1.33 8.85
CA THR A 85 -4.21 -2.61 9.08
C THR A 85 -3.62 -3.18 7.81
N ILE A 86 -2.50 -3.90 7.96
CA ILE A 86 -1.90 -4.76 6.94
C ILE A 86 -1.84 -6.15 7.53
N GLU A 87 -2.44 -7.12 6.84
CA GLU A 87 -2.42 -8.53 7.22
C GLU A 87 -1.68 -9.33 6.14
N VAL A 88 -0.82 -10.25 6.57
CA VAL A 88 -0.17 -11.22 5.67
C VAL A 88 -1.06 -12.47 5.65
N ILE A 89 -1.56 -12.84 4.47
CA ILE A 89 -2.51 -13.95 4.27
C ILE A 89 -2.02 -14.94 3.20
#